data_AF-A0A7M4DQ67-F1
#
_entry.id   AF-A0A7M4DQ67-F1
#
_cell.length_a   1.000
_cell.length_b   1.000
_cell.length_c   1.000
_cell.angle_alpha   90.00
_cell.angle_beta   90.00
_cell.angle_gamma   90.00
#
_symmetry.space_group_name_H-M   'P 1'
#
loop_
_entity.id
_entity.type
_entity.pdbx_description
1 polymer ?
#
loop_
_entity_poly.entity_id
_entity_poly.type
_entity_poly.pdbx_seq_one_letter_code
_entity_poly.pdbx_strand_id
1 'polypeptide(L)'
;MSEPTDNQLIDGPTQRPDPTAAVGPDATPAVDPSFVFNTETDLFPHQKAEVLVQALPWLEEFAGAIVVIKFGGNAMVDATLERAFADDIRFFRYAGLRPVVVHGGGPQISAMLARLGISSEFRGGLRVTTPETMDVVRMVLTGQVQRDLVSRLNEREPLAVGLSGEDGGLFRAVKRPAMIDGQPVDVGLVGDVVEVRPKAVQDLLDAGRIPVVSTIAPDGENPGDVLNVNADTAAAALATALGAQKLVVLTDVEGLYAAWPDRTSLIRSIDADSLEEMLPGLESGMVPKMEACLRAVRGGVRQAHVIDGRQPHSLLLEIFTNEGVGTMVLPVADGTTEVAEPSENEEDDA
;
A
#
# COMPACT_ATOMS: atom_id res chain seq x y z
N MET A 1 -31.82 -9.22 50.29
CA MET A 1 -30.83 -9.45 51.35
C MET A 1 -30.01 -10.64 50.86
N SER A 2 -28.78 -10.52 50.38
CA SER A 2 -27.69 -9.64 50.83
C SER A 2 -26.70 -9.44 49.68
N GLU A 3 -26.13 -8.23 49.57
CA GLU A 3 -24.98 -7.92 48.73
C GLU A 3 -23.72 -8.68 49.19
N PRO A 4 -22.72 -8.86 48.32
CA PRO A 4 -21.33 -8.88 48.72
C PRO A 4 -20.68 -7.52 48.43
N THR A 5 -20.37 -6.81 49.51
CA THR A 5 -19.31 -5.82 49.60
C THR A 5 -17.95 -6.52 49.53
N ASP A 6 -17.08 -6.14 48.60
CA ASP A 6 -15.70 -5.75 48.95
C ASP A 6 -15.07 -4.96 47.81
N ASN A 7 -15.02 -3.64 47.97
CA ASN A 7 -14.35 -2.71 47.08
C ASN A 7 -12.95 -2.50 47.65
N GLN A 8 -11.99 -3.36 47.29
CA GLN A 8 -10.60 -3.13 47.64
C GLN A 8 -10.01 -2.06 46.73
N LEU A 9 -9.73 -0.93 47.37
CA LEU A 9 -9.04 0.24 46.85
C LEU A 9 -7.76 -0.17 46.12
N ILE A 10 -7.70 0.18 44.84
CA ILE A 10 -6.47 0.16 44.05
C ILE A 10 -5.57 1.25 44.62
N ASP A 11 -4.38 0.85 45.07
CA ASP A 11 -3.33 1.74 45.57
C ASP A 11 -3.10 2.92 44.62
N GLY A 12 -2.99 4.11 45.20
CA GLY A 12 -2.73 5.36 44.47
C GLY A 12 -1.42 5.32 43.68
N PRO A 13 -1.20 6.29 42.77
CA PRO A 13 -0.03 6.28 41.90
C PRO A 13 1.23 6.36 42.77
N THR A 14 2.05 5.32 42.69
CA THR A 14 3.43 5.38 43.18
C THR A 14 4.12 6.54 42.47
N GLN A 15 4.42 7.58 43.24
CA GLN A 15 5.21 8.72 42.78
C GLN A 15 6.56 8.17 42.30
N ARG A 16 6.74 8.10 40.98
CA ARG A 16 8.05 7.83 40.38
C ARG A 16 8.94 9.05 40.60
N PRO A 17 10.25 8.85 40.81
CA PRO A 17 11.16 9.97 41.00
C PRO A 17 11.17 10.87 39.77
N ASP A 18 11.19 12.18 40.03
CA ASP A 18 11.30 13.23 39.03
C ASP A 18 12.65 13.09 38.28
N PRO A 19 12.66 12.96 36.93
CA PRO A 19 13.89 12.84 36.17
C PRO A 19 14.73 14.12 36.17
N THR A 20 14.24 15.22 36.75
CA THR A 20 14.99 16.48 36.91
C THR A 20 15.79 16.59 38.21
N ALA A 21 15.89 15.51 39.00
CA ALA A 21 16.77 15.44 40.16
C ALA A 21 18.26 15.49 39.75
N ALA A 22 18.78 16.72 39.65
CA ALA A 22 20.16 17.16 39.48
C ALA A 22 21.22 16.05 39.27
N VAL A 23 21.44 15.67 38.02
CA VAL A 23 22.66 14.99 37.59
C VAL A 23 23.77 16.03 37.52
N GLY A 24 24.91 15.78 38.19
CA GLY A 24 26.08 16.67 38.15
C GLY A 24 26.57 16.91 36.71
N PRO A 25 27.31 18.00 36.46
CA PRO A 25 27.48 18.61 35.12
C PRO A 25 28.34 17.81 34.12
N ASP A 26 28.65 16.54 34.37
CA ASP A 26 29.59 15.77 33.54
C ASP A 26 29.26 14.26 33.42
N ALA A 27 28.01 13.86 33.67
CA ALA A 27 27.57 12.50 33.42
C ALA A 27 26.56 12.50 32.27
N THR A 28 27.01 12.12 31.07
CA THR A 28 26.11 11.67 30.01
C THR A 28 25.29 10.51 30.59
N PRO A 29 23.94 10.62 30.71
CA PRO A 29 23.17 9.51 31.24
C PRO A 29 23.41 8.31 30.34
N ALA A 30 23.92 7.23 30.92
CA ALA A 30 24.09 5.97 30.21
C ALA A 30 22.68 5.48 29.84
N VAL A 31 22.32 5.60 28.57
CA VAL A 31 21.08 5.03 28.05
C VAL A 31 21.20 3.52 28.23
N ASP A 32 20.28 2.92 29.00
CA ASP A 32 20.22 1.48 29.15
C ASP A 32 20.00 0.85 27.77
N PRO A 33 20.95 0.04 27.25
CA PRO A 33 20.81 -0.57 25.92
C PRO A 33 19.66 -1.58 25.85
N SER A 34 19.03 -1.94 26.97
CA SER A 34 17.84 -2.79 27.04
C SER A 34 16.52 -2.00 27.07
N PHE A 35 16.56 -0.67 27.16
CA PHE A 35 15.36 0.15 27.14
C PHE A 35 14.68 0.08 25.76
N VAL A 36 13.45 -0.42 25.74
CA VAL A 36 12.57 -0.42 24.57
C VAL A 36 11.37 0.44 24.91
N PHE A 37 11.19 1.53 24.16
CA PHE A 37 10.07 2.45 24.33
C PHE A 37 8.74 1.76 23.97
N ASN A 38 7.80 1.75 24.91
CA ASN A 38 6.45 1.21 24.73
C ASN A 38 5.42 2.34 24.74
N THR A 39 4.80 2.60 23.60
CA THR A 39 3.81 3.67 23.42
C THR A 39 2.56 3.52 24.30
N GLU A 40 2.25 2.31 24.78
CA GLU A 40 1.12 2.09 25.69
C GLU A 40 1.41 2.59 27.11
N THR A 41 2.64 2.37 27.60
CA THR A 41 3.01 2.61 29.00
C THR A 41 3.89 3.83 29.22
N ASP A 42 4.65 4.24 28.21
CA ASP A 42 5.71 5.23 28.35
C ASP A 42 5.29 6.62 27.87
N LEU A 43 4.23 6.71 27.04
CA LEU A 43 3.59 7.97 26.72
C LEU A 43 2.60 8.37 27.81
N PHE A 44 2.77 9.57 28.36
CA PHE A 44 1.76 10.18 29.21
C PHE A 44 0.49 10.52 28.39
N PRO A 45 -0.70 10.58 29.02
CA PRO A 45 -1.94 10.89 28.32
C PRO A 45 -1.91 12.18 27.49
N HIS A 46 -1.20 13.22 27.96
CA HIS A 46 -1.06 14.48 27.22
C HIS A 46 -0.19 14.33 25.96
N GLN A 47 0.85 13.49 26.00
CA GLN A 47 1.69 13.20 24.83
C GLN A 47 0.93 12.39 23.78
N LYS A 48 0.11 11.42 24.22
CA LYS A 48 -0.78 10.69 23.30
C LYS A 48 -1.75 11.64 22.59
N ALA A 49 -2.34 12.58 23.32
CA ALA A 49 -3.22 13.60 22.75
C ALA A 49 -2.47 14.50 21.75
N GLU A 50 -1.25 14.93 22.08
CA GLU A 50 -0.42 15.76 21.20
C GLU A 50 -0.11 15.06 19.87
N VAL A 51 0.30 13.79 19.90
CA VAL A 51 0.54 13.00 18.68
C VAL A 51 -0.71 12.91 17.80
N LEU A 52 -1.89 12.69 18.41
CA LEU A 52 -3.15 12.64 17.66
C LEU A 52 -3.53 14.00 17.05
N VAL A 53 -3.28 15.10 17.76
CA VAL A 53 -3.51 16.46 17.24
C VAL A 53 -2.57 16.78 16.09
N GLN A 54 -1.31 16.35 16.16
CA GLN A 54 -0.36 16.53 15.07
C GLN A 54 -0.81 15.81 13.79
N ALA A 55 -1.62 14.74 13.90
CA ALA A 55 -2.15 14.01 12.74
C ALA A 55 -3.25 14.78 11.96
N LEU A 56 -3.86 15.82 12.54
CA LEU A 56 -5.01 16.53 11.97
C LEU A 56 -4.80 17.07 10.54
N PRO A 57 -3.67 17.70 10.19
CA PRO A 57 -3.49 18.26 8.84
C PRO A 57 -3.62 17.21 7.74
N TRP A 58 -3.05 16.02 7.94
CA TRP A 58 -3.17 14.91 6.98
C TRP A 58 -4.59 14.33 6.95
N LEU A 59 -5.30 14.29 8.10
CA LEU A 59 -6.71 13.88 8.13
C LEU A 59 -7.60 14.83 7.33
N GLU A 60 -7.33 16.13 7.41
CA GLU A 60 -8.03 17.16 6.64
C GLU A 60 -7.68 17.06 5.15
N GLU A 61 -6.40 16.89 4.80
CA GLU A 61 -5.93 16.76 3.42
C GLU A 61 -6.53 15.53 2.72
N PHE A 62 -6.57 14.39 3.40
CA PHE A 62 -6.99 13.11 2.81
C PHE A 62 -8.44 12.71 3.10
N ALA A 63 -9.24 13.60 3.70
CA ALA A 63 -10.66 13.37 3.92
C ALA A 63 -11.38 13.04 2.59
N GLY A 64 -12.00 11.87 2.51
CA GLY A 64 -12.70 11.40 1.31
C GLY A 64 -11.79 10.94 0.17
N ALA A 65 -10.46 11.01 0.32
CA ALA A 65 -9.51 10.61 -0.71
C ALA A 65 -9.53 9.09 -0.93
N ILE A 66 -9.53 8.69 -2.20
CA ILE A 66 -9.35 7.28 -2.58
C ILE A 66 -7.86 6.96 -2.56
N VAL A 67 -7.51 5.90 -1.82
CA VAL A 67 -6.15 5.35 -1.77
C VAL A 67 -6.22 3.92 -2.24
N VAL A 68 -5.46 3.59 -3.29
CA VAL A 68 -5.32 2.20 -3.77
C VAL A 68 -4.04 1.63 -3.20
N ILE A 69 -4.14 0.49 -2.53
CA ILE A 69 -3.02 -0.17 -1.85
C ILE A 69 -2.78 -1.52 -2.49
N LYS A 70 -1.63 -1.69 -3.13
CA LYS A 70 -1.18 -2.98 -3.61
C LYS A 70 -0.49 -3.73 -2.47
N PHE A 71 -1.18 -4.73 -1.94
CA PHE A 71 -0.68 -5.64 -0.92
C PHE A 71 0.01 -6.87 -1.54
N GLY A 72 1.27 -7.10 -1.18
CA GLY A 72 2.09 -8.17 -1.74
C GLY A 72 3.40 -8.37 -0.98
N GLY A 73 4.16 -9.40 -1.36
CA GLY A 73 5.48 -9.69 -0.79
C GLY A 73 5.41 -10.42 0.56
N ASN A 74 6.45 -10.27 1.37
CA ASN A 74 6.59 -10.91 2.68
C ASN A 74 5.51 -10.47 3.68
N ALA A 75 4.94 -9.28 3.50
CA ALA A 75 3.83 -8.81 4.33
C ALA A 75 2.62 -9.77 4.31
N MET A 76 2.49 -10.60 3.26
CA MET A 76 1.42 -11.60 3.14
C MET A 76 1.70 -12.93 3.87
N VAL A 77 2.93 -13.20 4.27
CA VAL A 77 3.31 -14.47 4.92
C VAL A 77 3.53 -14.32 6.42
N ASP A 78 3.83 -13.11 6.88
CA ASP A 78 3.97 -12.80 8.30
C ASP A 78 2.61 -12.39 8.89
N ALA A 79 2.11 -13.17 9.85
CA ALA A 79 0.81 -12.93 10.47
C ALA A 79 0.76 -11.59 11.25
N THR A 80 1.88 -11.11 11.77
CA THR A 80 2.00 -9.83 12.48
C THR A 80 1.91 -8.68 11.49
N LEU A 81 2.63 -8.75 10.37
CA LEU A 81 2.58 -7.72 9.32
C LEU A 81 1.20 -7.64 8.68
N GLU A 82 0.57 -8.79 8.40
CA GLU A 82 -0.78 -8.80 7.84
C GLU A 82 -1.83 -8.28 8.85
N ARG A 83 -1.62 -8.45 10.16
CA ARG A 83 -2.48 -7.83 11.20
C ARG A 83 -2.29 -6.31 11.24
N ALA A 84 -1.04 -5.85 11.26
CA ALA A 84 -0.71 -4.42 11.22
C ALA A 84 -1.31 -3.75 9.97
N PHE A 85 -1.17 -4.39 8.81
CA PHE A 85 -1.80 -3.94 7.57
C PHE A 85 -3.32 -3.83 7.70
N ALA A 86 -3.99 -4.83 8.27
CA ALA A 86 -5.44 -4.78 8.46
C ALA A 86 -5.86 -3.65 9.43
N ASP A 87 -5.07 -3.38 10.47
CA ASP A 87 -5.27 -2.25 11.37
C ASP A 87 -5.10 -0.91 10.65
N ASP A 88 -4.08 -0.75 9.80
CA ASP A 88 -3.85 0.47 9.01
C ASP A 88 -5.00 0.75 8.04
N ILE A 89 -5.46 -0.27 7.32
CA ILE A 89 -6.58 -0.13 6.36
C ILE A 89 -7.88 0.23 7.09
N ARG A 90 -8.14 -0.34 8.27
CA ARG A 90 -9.26 0.07 9.13
C ARG A 90 -9.09 1.51 9.60
N PHE A 91 -7.89 1.89 10.02
CA PHE A 91 -7.61 3.26 10.45
C PHE A 91 -7.92 4.25 9.34
N PHE A 92 -7.45 4.00 8.10
CA PHE A 92 -7.79 4.83 6.93
C PHE A 92 -9.31 4.99 6.78
N ARG A 93 -10.06 3.89 6.89
CA ARG A 93 -11.52 3.94 6.77
C ARG A 93 -12.18 4.79 7.88
N TYR A 94 -11.70 4.71 9.12
CA TYR A 94 -12.22 5.53 10.24
C TYR A 94 -11.77 6.99 10.17
N ALA A 95 -10.58 7.24 9.63
CA ALA A 95 -10.01 8.55 9.36
C ALA A 95 -10.67 9.29 8.19
N GLY A 96 -11.64 8.66 7.50
CA GLY A 96 -12.38 9.27 6.39
C GLY A 96 -11.75 9.04 5.02
N LEU A 97 -10.64 8.31 4.92
CA LEU A 97 -10.09 7.85 3.65
C LEU A 97 -10.94 6.71 3.09
N ARG A 98 -10.80 6.46 1.79
CA ARG A 98 -11.55 5.47 1.02
C ARG A 98 -10.59 4.41 0.47
N PRO A 99 -10.12 3.46 1.30
CA PRO A 99 -9.10 2.50 0.89
C PRO A 99 -9.67 1.42 -0.05
N VAL A 100 -8.89 1.09 -1.07
CA VAL A 100 -9.10 -0.06 -1.97
C VAL A 100 -7.85 -0.92 -1.92
N VAL A 101 -8.00 -2.19 -1.55
CA VAL A 101 -6.88 -3.14 -1.50
C VAL A 101 -6.85 -3.94 -2.78
N VAL A 102 -5.69 -4.02 -3.43
CA VAL A 102 -5.42 -4.91 -4.57
C VAL A 102 -4.33 -5.88 -4.13
N HIS A 103 -4.52 -7.18 -4.31
CA HIS A 103 -3.56 -8.15 -3.78
C HIS A 103 -3.01 -9.10 -4.84
N GLY A 104 -1.77 -9.53 -4.62
CA GLY A 104 -1.18 -10.68 -5.32
C GLY A 104 -1.36 -11.98 -4.55
N GLY A 105 -0.55 -12.99 -4.85
CA GLY A 105 -0.54 -14.26 -4.09
C GLY A 105 0.53 -15.24 -4.57
N GLY A 106 1.65 -14.71 -5.06
CA GLY A 106 2.72 -15.52 -5.68
C GLY A 106 3.18 -16.70 -4.80
N PRO A 107 3.55 -16.48 -3.53
CA PRO A 107 3.95 -17.55 -2.62
C PRO A 107 2.85 -18.60 -2.40
N GLN A 108 1.60 -18.17 -2.21
CA GLN A 108 0.45 -19.05 -1.95
C GLN A 108 0.12 -19.90 -3.18
N ILE A 109 0.18 -19.31 -4.38
CA ILE A 109 -0.02 -20.03 -5.64
C ILE A 109 1.08 -21.10 -5.79
N SER A 110 2.35 -20.72 -5.60
CA SER A 110 3.47 -21.67 -5.71
C SER A 110 3.34 -22.82 -4.71
N ALA A 111 2.92 -22.54 -3.47
CA ALA A 111 2.66 -23.56 -2.46
C ALA A 111 1.53 -24.51 -2.86
N MET A 112 0.44 -24.01 -3.44
CA MET A 112 -0.68 -24.84 -3.89
C MET A 112 -0.30 -25.69 -5.11
N LEU A 113 0.38 -25.13 -6.10
CA LEU A 113 0.87 -25.87 -7.27
C LEU A 113 1.79 -27.03 -6.84
N ALA A 114 2.71 -26.77 -5.90
CA ALA A 114 3.58 -27.81 -5.35
C ALA A 114 2.79 -28.92 -4.63
N ARG A 115 1.74 -28.57 -3.86
CA ARG A 115 0.86 -29.55 -3.21
C ARG A 115 0.11 -30.43 -4.20
N LEU A 116 -0.22 -29.90 -5.37
CA LEU A 116 -0.92 -30.61 -6.44
C LEU A 116 0.03 -31.33 -7.42
N GLY A 117 1.35 -31.17 -7.26
CA GLY A 117 2.34 -31.76 -8.16
C GLY A 117 2.42 -31.07 -9.53
N ILE A 118 1.91 -29.84 -9.66
CA ILE A 118 1.94 -29.05 -10.90
C ILE A 118 3.24 -28.24 -10.94
N SER A 119 4.01 -28.38 -12.02
CA SER A 119 5.25 -27.63 -12.19
C SER A 119 5.00 -26.13 -12.36
N SER A 120 5.77 -25.31 -11.64
CA SER A 120 5.70 -23.85 -11.73
C SER A 120 6.95 -23.31 -12.41
N GLU A 121 6.76 -22.56 -13.49
CA GLU A 121 7.84 -21.89 -14.23
C GLU A 121 7.60 -20.37 -14.28
N PHE A 122 8.67 -19.59 -14.22
CA PHE A 122 8.64 -18.15 -14.46
C PHE A 122 9.50 -17.80 -15.67
N ARG A 123 8.98 -16.91 -16.52
CA ARG A 123 9.65 -16.40 -17.71
C ARG A 123 9.48 -14.88 -17.79
N GLY A 124 10.58 -14.13 -17.86
CA GLY A 124 10.54 -12.67 -17.88
C GLY A 124 9.78 -12.05 -16.70
N GLY A 125 9.89 -12.64 -15.50
CA GLY A 125 9.17 -12.20 -14.30
C GLY A 125 7.68 -12.58 -14.24
N LEU A 126 7.13 -13.19 -15.28
CA LEU A 126 5.74 -13.64 -15.34
C LEU A 126 5.66 -15.15 -15.07
N ARG A 127 4.64 -15.57 -14.32
CA ARG A 127 4.36 -16.99 -14.12
C ARG A 127 3.77 -17.56 -15.41
N VAL A 128 4.40 -18.59 -15.98
CA VAL A 128 3.81 -19.34 -17.09
C VAL A 128 2.52 -19.96 -16.60
N THR A 129 1.40 -19.61 -17.24
CA THR A 129 0.05 -19.93 -16.77
C THR A 129 -0.65 -20.79 -17.82
N THR A 130 -0.55 -22.11 -17.69
CA THR A 130 -1.38 -23.06 -18.45
C THR A 130 -2.84 -23.02 -17.98
N PRO A 131 -3.81 -23.63 -18.70
CA PRO A 131 -5.18 -23.75 -18.21
C PRO A 131 -5.27 -24.36 -16.81
N GLU A 132 -4.52 -25.44 -16.55
CA GLU A 132 -4.45 -26.08 -15.24
C GLU A 132 -3.86 -25.15 -14.16
N THR A 133 -2.78 -24.43 -14.48
CA THR A 133 -2.22 -23.43 -13.56
C THR A 133 -3.22 -22.29 -13.30
N MET A 134 -3.99 -21.86 -14.30
CA MET A 134 -4.96 -20.78 -14.16
C MET A 134 -6.10 -21.15 -13.19
N ASP A 135 -6.57 -22.39 -13.22
CA ASP A 135 -7.57 -22.87 -12.26
C ASP A 135 -7.05 -22.74 -10.82
N VAL A 136 -5.79 -23.11 -10.59
CA VAL A 136 -5.14 -22.97 -9.27
C VAL A 136 -4.93 -21.50 -8.90
N VAL A 137 -4.47 -20.66 -9.83
CA VAL A 137 -4.31 -19.22 -9.62
C VAL A 137 -5.63 -18.59 -9.20
N ARG A 138 -6.71 -18.87 -9.93
CA ARG A 138 -8.06 -18.37 -9.64
C ARG A 138 -8.52 -18.82 -8.25
N MET A 139 -8.44 -20.12 -7.95
CA MET A 139 -8.85 -20.66 -6.65
C MET A 139 -8.07 -20.05 -5.48
N VAL A 140 -6.76 -19.89 -5.61
CA VAL A 140 -5.92 -19.38 -4.53
C VAL A 140 -6.13 -17.88 -4.33
N LEU A 141 -6.17 -17.08 -5.40
CA LEU A 141 -6.34 -15.64 -5.26
C LEU A 141 -7.71 -15.27 -4.72
N THR A 142 -8.81 -15.80 -5.27
CA THR A 142 -10.17 -15.41 -4.86
C THR A 142 -10.69 -16.20 -3.66
N GLY A 143 -10.31 -17.47 -3.55
CA GLY A 143 -10.85 -18.41 -2.57
C GLY A 143 -10.03 -18.55 -1.29
N GLN A 144 -8.75 -18.18 -1.32
CA GLN A 144 -7.87 -18.24 -0.13
C GLN A 144 -7.39 -16.85 0.25
N VAL A 145 -6.49 -16.25 -0.53
CA VAL A 145 -5.80 -15.00 -0.15
C VAL A 145 -6.79 -13.86 0.10
N GLN A 146 -7.72 -13.64 -0.83
CA GLN A 146 -8.74 -12.60 -0.67
C GLN A 146 -9.62 -12.87 0.56
N ARG A 147 -10.00 -14.13 0.80
CA ARG A 147 -10.88 -14.49 1.91
C ARG A 147 -10.19 -14.30 3.25
N ASP A 148 -8.90 -14.61 3.33
CA ASP A 148 -8.07 -14.36 4.51
C ASP A 148 -8.02 -12.86 4.81
N LEU A 149 -7.70 -12.02 3.80
CA LEU A 149 -7.68 -10.56 3.93
C LEU A 149 -9.04 -9.97 4.35
N VAL A 150 -10.12 -10.38 3.66
CA VAL A 150 -11.48 -9.93 3.98
C VAL A 150 -11.85 -10.32 5.41
N SER A 151 -11.52 -11.54 5.84
CA SER A 151 -11.80 -12.02 7.20
C SER A 151 -11.05 -11.18 8.24
N ARG A 152 -9.76 -10.88 8.00
CA ARG A 152 -8.96 -10.07 8.91
C ARG A 152 -9.44 -8.63 9.00
N LEU A 153 -9.78 -8.01 7.87
CA LEU A 153 -10.34 -6.66 7.86
C LEU A 153 -11.68 -6.60 8.60
N ASN A 154 -12.47 -7.68 8.51
CA ASN A 154 -13.79 -7.81 9.12
C ASN A 154 -13.80 -8.26 10.59
N GLU A 155 -12.64 -8.47 11.23
CA GLU A 155 -12.56 -8.96 12.61
C GLU A 155 -13.35 -8.10 13.62
N ARG A 156 -13.45 -6.79 13.39
CA ARG A 156 -14.14 -5.84 14.28
C ARG A 156 -15.51 -5.39 13.75
N GLU A 157 -15.61 -5.17 12.44
CA GLU A 157 -16.83 -4.71 11.77
C GLU A 157 -16.84 -5.23 10.33
N PRO A 158 -17.99 -5.63 9.75
CA PRO A 158 -18.08 -6.10 8.37
C PRO A 158 -17.88 -4.97 7.33
N LEU A 159 -16.65 -4.48 7.17
CA LEU A 159 -16.29 -3.39 6.26
C LEU A 159 -15.84 -3.88 4.89
N ALA A 160 -15.04 -4.95 4.83
CA ALA A 160 -14.39 -5.43 3.63
C ALA A 160 -15.27 -6.35 2.78
N VAL A 161 -15.18 -6.16 1.45
CA VAL A 161 -15.90 -6.94 0.43
C VAL A 161 -14.91 -7.36 -0.65
N GLY A 162 -14.82 -8.66 -0.90
CA GLY A 162 -13.93 -9.21 -1.92
C GLY A 162 -14.59 -9.27 -3.31
N LEU A 163 -13.82 -8.92 -4.34
CA LEU A 163 -14.17 -8.96 -5.76
C LEU A 163 -12.96 -9.32 -6.63
N SER A 164 -13.17 -9.84 -7.83
CA SER A 164 -12.13 -10.03 -8.83
C SER A 164 -12.37 -9.14 -10.05
N GLY A 165 -11.48 -9.15 -11.03
CA GLY A 165 -11.73 -8.49 -12.31
C GLY A 165 -12.94 -9.04 -13.08
N GLU A 166 -13.39 -10.26 -12.75
CA GLU A 166 -14.59 -10.87 -13.34
C GLU A 166 -15.87 -10.22 -12.81
N ASP A 167 -15.88 -9.80 -11.55
CA ASP A 167 -17.07 -9.32 -10.85
C ASP A 167 -17.47 -7.93 -11.34
N GLY A 168 -18.72 -7.80 -11.80
CA GLY A 168 -19.21 -6.55 -12.41
C GLY A 168 -18.46 -6.17 -13.70
N GLY A 169 -17.63 -7.07 -14.24
CA GLY A 169 -16.74 -6.78 -15.36
C GLY A 169 -15.73 -5.68 -15.05
N LEU A 170 -15.25 -5.63 -13.80
CA LEU A 170 -14.30 -4.64 -13.29
C LEU A 170 -13.06 -4.50 -14.19
N PHE A 171 -12.48 -5.62 -14.61
CA PHE A 171 -11.35 -5.62 -15.52
C PHE A 171 -11.69 -6.36 -16.81
N ARG A 172 -11.07 -5.92 -17.89
CA ARG A 172 -10.89 -6.71 -19.11
C ARG A 172 -9.41 -6.71 -19.42
N ALA A 173 -8.86 -7.89 -19.66
CA ALA A 173 -7.45 -8.04 -19.98
C ALA A 173 -7.26 -8.61 -21.39
N VAL A 174 -6.08 -8.43 -21.96
CA VAL A 174 -5.65 -9.11 -23.18
C VAL A 174 -4.39 -9.89 -22.90
N LYS A 175 -4.18 -11.00 -23.62
CA LYS A 175 -2.97 -11.82 -23.44
C LYS A 175 -1.72 -11.00 -23.73
N ARG A 176 -0.71 -11.18 -22.89
CA ARG A 176 0.62 -10.56 -23.07
C ARG A 176 1.70 -11.63 -23.18
N PRO A 177 2.67 -11.49 -24.09
CA PRO A 177 3.89 -12.28 -24.04
C PRO A 177 4.78 -11.79 -22.89
N ALA A 178 5.70 -12.66 -22.45
CA ALA A 178 6.91 -12.21 -21.76
C ALA A 178 7.92 -11.72 -22.79
N MET A 179 8.73 -10.72 -22.41
CA MET A 179 9.85 -10.27 -23.24
C MET A 179 11.14 -10.87 -22.69
N ILE A 180 11.83 -11.68 -23.49
CA ILE A 180 13.12 -12.29 -23.13
C ILE A 180 14.09 -11.99 -24.26
N ASP A 181 15.19 -11.30 -23.96
CA ASP A 181 16.18 -10.87 -24.95
C ASP A 181 15.57 -10.10 -26.14
N GLY A 182 14.54 -9.29 -25.86
CA GLY A 182 13.80 -8.51 -26.86
C GLY A 182 12.83 -9.32 -27.73
N GLN A 183 12.67 -10.63 -27.47
CA GLN A 183 11.75 -11.49 -28.20
C GLN A 183 10.48 -11.81 -27.39
N PRO A 184 9.30 -11.80 -28.02
CA PRO A 184 8.06 -12.21 -27.36
C PRO A 184 8.03 -13.72 -27.16
N VAL A 185 7.78 -14.16 -25.93
CA VAL A 185 7.63 -15.56 -25.54
C VAL A 185 6.23 -15.77 -24.96
N ASP A 186 5.52 -16.77 -25.48
CA ASP A 186 4.21 -17.15 -24.95
C ASP A 186 4.34 -17.68 -23.52
N VAL A 187 3.54 -17.13 -22.63
CA VAL A 187 3.46 -17.48 -21.20
C VAL A 187 2.05 -17.98 -20.82
N GLY A 188 1.18 -18.23 -21.80
CA GLY A 188 -0.15 -18.79 -21.63
C GLY A 188 -1.20 -17.75 -21.23
N LEU A 189 -2.02 -18.08 -20.24
CA LEU A 189 -3.14 -17.28 -19.74
C LEU A 189 -2.66 -16.15 -18.80
N VAL A 190 -1.75 -15.32 -19.30
CA VAL A 190 -1.25 -14.12 -18.62
C VAL A 190 -1.67 -12.90 -19.41
N GLY A 191 -2.14 -11.86 -18.73
CA GLY A 191 -2.65 -10.67 -19.41
C GLY A 191 -2.34 -9.34 -18.73
N ASP A 192 -2.50 -8.28 -19.51
CA ASP A 192 -2.52 -6.90 -19.04
C ASP A 192 -3.94 -6.34 -19.09
N VAL A 193 -4.31 -5.55 -18.09
CA VAL A 193 -5.58 -4.83 -18.06
C VAL A 193 -5.60 -3.78 -19.18
N VAL A 194 -6.61 -3.84 -20.04
CA VAL A 194 -6.83 -2.88 -21.14
C VAL A 194 -8.05 -1.99 -20.91
N GLU A 195 -8.98 -2.43 -20.08
CA GLU A 195 -10.19 -1.68 -19.72
C GLU A 195 -10.50 -1.89 -18.24
N VAL A 196 -10.85 -0.81 -17.56
CA VAL A 196 -11.31 -0.83 -16.16
C VAL A 196 -12.69 -0.20 -16.09
N ARG A 197 -13.65 -0.91 -15.50
CA ARG A 197 -14.98 -0.40 -15.18
C ARG A 197 -15.12 -0.31 -13.66
N PRO A 198 -14.74 0.84 -13.05
CA PRO A 198 -14.61 0.94 -11.60
C PRO A 198 -15.95 1.04 -10.86
N LYS A 199 -17.09 1.03 -11.56
CA LYS A 199 -18.41 1.30 -10.97
C LYS A 199 -18.74 0.41 -9.77
N ALA A 200 -18.45 -0.89 -9.85
CA ALA A 200 -18.68 -1.82 -8.74
C ALA A 200 -17.81 -1.48 -7.51
N VAL A 201 -16.57 -1.05 -7.72
CA VAL A 201 -15.68 -0.59 -6.65
C VAL A 201 -16.18 0.72 -6.07
N GLN A 202 -16.59 1.67 -6.92
CA GLN A 202 -17.13 2.95 -6.50
C GLN A 202 -18.39 2.78 -5.63
N ASP A 203 -19.30 1.90 -6.02
CA ASP A 203 -20.52 1.61 -5.27
C ASP A 203 -20.23 1.05 -3.87
N LEU A 204 -19.23 0.17 -3.77
CA LEU A 204 -18.77 -0.34 -2.47
C LEU A 204 -18.17 0.78 -1.62
N LEU A 205 -17.33 1.63 -2.20
CA LEU A 205 -16.75 2.77 -1.49
C LEU A 205 -17.82 3.77 -1.05
N ASP A 206 -18.84 4.04 -1.87
CA ASP A 206 -19.96 4.94 -1.55
C ASP A 206 -20.83 4.36 -0.43
N ALA A 207 -20.96 3.03 -0.38
CA ALA A 207 -21.58 2.30 0.73
C ALA A 207 -20.68 2.18 1.98
N GLY A 208 -19.50 2.82 1.97
CA GLY A 208 -18.56 2.82 3.09
C GLY A 208 -17.85 1.49 3.32
N ARG A 209 -17.77 0.62 2.31
CA ARG A 209 -17.05 -0.66 2.34
C ARG A 209 -15.59 -0.49 1.91
N ILE A 210 -14.78 -1.52 2.18
CA ILE A 210 -13.38 -1.64 1.78
C ILE A 210 -13.28 -2.71 0.69
N PRO A 211 -13.16 -2.33 -0.59
CA PRO A 211 -13.04 -3.29 -1.69
C PRO A 211 -11.67 -4.00 -1.63
N VAL A 212 -11.67 -5.34 -1.74
CA VAL A 212 -10.46 -6.17 -1.77
C VAL A 212 -10.43 -6.93 -3.11
N VAL A 213 -9.54 -6.54 -4.02
CA VAL A 213 -9.53 -6.95 -5.42
C VAL A 213 -8.48 -8.02 -5.70
N SER A 214 -8.92 -9.17 -6.21
CA SER A 214 -8.05 -10.23 -6.74
C SER A 214 -7.71 -9.98 -8.21
N THR A 215 -6.43 -10.19 -8.58
CA THR A 215 -5.89 -9.75 -9.87
C THR A 215 -5.98 -10.84 -10.94
N ILE A 216 -7.23 -11.21 -11.24
CA ILE A 216 -7.61 -12.02 -12.40
C ILE A 216 -8.64 -11.24 -13.22
N ALA A 217 -8.70 -11.45 -14.53
CA ALA A 217 -9.62 -10.73 -15.40
C ALA A 217 -10.07 -11.59 -16.60
N PRO A 218 -11.31 -11.45 -17.09
CA PRO A 218 -11.72 -12.06 -18.35
C PRO A 218 -10.84 -11.63 -19.52
N ASP A 219 -10.54 -12.56 -20.42
CA ASP A 219 -9.88 -12.27 -21.69
C ASP A 219 -10.85 -11.51 -22.61
N GLY A 220 -10.43 -10.33 -23.03
CA GLY A 220 -11.18 -9.46 -23.92
C GLY A 220 -11.36 -10.02 -25.33
N GLU A 221 -10.48 -10.91 -25.77
CA GLU A 221 -10.56 -11.54 -27.09
C GLU A 221 -11.32 -12.87 -27.02
N ASN A 222 -11.25 -13.56 -25.88
CA ASN A 222 -11.92 -14.83 -25.62
C ASN A 222 -12.69 -14.78 -24.29
N PRO A 223 -13.94 -14.26 -24.25
CA PRO A 223 -14.66 -14.01 -22.99
C PRO A 223 -14.91 -15.23 -22.09
N GLY A 224 -14.67 -16.45 -22.57
CA GLY A 224 -14.72 -17.68 -21.76
C GLY A 224 -13.44 -17.97 -20.98
N ASP A 225 -12.33 -17.34 -21.34
CA ASP A 225 -11.03 -17.47 -20.68
C ASP A 225 -10.85 -16.40 -19.60
N VAL A 226 -10.07 -16.74 -18.58
CA VAL A 226 -9.63 -15.83 -17.53
C VAL A 226 -8.11 -15.75 -17.57
N LEU A 227 -7.57 -14.54 -17.41
CA LEU A 227 -6.14 -14.27 -17.43
C LEU A 227 -5.65 -13.95 -16.01
N ASN A 228 -4.45 -14.45 -15.71
CA ASN A 228 -3.65 -14.06 -14.56
C ASN A 228 -3.01 -12.69 -14.83
N VAL A 229 -3.32 -11.70 -14.00
CA VAL A 229 -2.88 -10.32 -14.19
C VAL A 229 -1.87 -9.94 -13.10
N ASN A 230 -0.81 -9.23 -13.49
CA ASN A 230 0.14 -8.70 -12.53
C ASN A 230 -0.55 -7.72 -11.55
N ALA A 231 -0.33 -7.92 -10.26
CA ALA A 231 -1.04 -7.16 -9.24
C ALA A 231 -0.60 -5.68 -9.15
N ASP A 232 0.66 -5.37 -9.47
CA ASP A 232 1.16 -3.99 -9.50
C ASP A 232 0.50 -3.23 -10.67
N THR A 233 0.46 -3.82 -11.88
CA THR A 233 -0.18 -3.19 -13.04
C THR A 233 -1.70 -3.07 -12.90
N ALA A 234 -2.37 -4.07 -12.31
CA ALA A 234 -3.80 -4.00 -12.00
C ALA A 234 -4.11 -2.90 -10.97
N ALA A 235 -3.28 -2.75 -9.94
CA ALA A 235 -3.45 -1.69 -8.94
C ALA A 235 -3.29 -0.29 -9.56
N ALA A 236 -2.28 -0.10 -10.41
CA ALA A 236 -2.10 1.15 -11.14
C ALA A 236 -3.30 1.47 -12.05
N ALA A 237 -3.76 0.49 -12.84
CA ALA A 237 -4.91 0.68 -13.72
C ALA A 237 -6.19 1.04 -12.94
N LEU A 238 -6.42 0.37 -11.80
CA LEU A 238 -7.57 0.67 -10.94
C LEU A 238 -7.45 2.04 -10.26
N ALA A 239 -6.26 2.41 -9.79
CA ALA A 239 -6.01 3.72 -9.19
C ALA A 239 -6.28 4.86 -10.18
N THR A 240 -5.80 4.72 -11.42
CA THR A 240 -6.08 5.66 -12.50
C THR A 240 -7.58 5.74 -12.79
N ALA A 241 -8.27 4.60 -12.94
CA ALA A 241 -9.70 4.58 -13.26
C ALA A 241 -10.59 5.17 -12.15
N LEU A 242 -10.16 5.07 -10.88
CA LEU A 242 -10.86 5.65 -9.74
C LEU A 242 -10.53 7.13 -9.51
N GLY A 243 -9.55 7.70 -10.22
CA GLY A 243 -9.03 9.03 -9.91
C GLY A 243 -8.44 9.09 -8.50
N ALA A 244 -7.70 8.04 -8.10
CA ALA A 244 -7.16 7.93 -6.76
C ALA A 244 -6.18 9.07 -6.44
N GLN A 245 -6.22 9.54 -5.19
CA GLN A 245 -5.25 10.53 -4.69
C GLN A 245 -3.86 9.90 -4.56
N LYS A 246 -3.80 8.64 -4.08
CA LYS A 246 -2.56 7.89 -3.90
C LYS A 246 -2.67 6.46 -4.41
N LEU A 247 -1.60 5.98 -5.04
CA LEU A 247 -1.30 4.55 -5.19
C LEU A 247 -0.15 4.21 -4.23
N VAL A 248 -0.29 3.16 -3.43
CA VAL A 248 0.76 2.67 -2.53
C VAL A 248 1.07 1.22 -2.84
N VAL A 249 2.32 0.90 -3.15
CA VAL A 249 2.78 -0.44 -3.50
C VAL A 249 3.72 -0.96 -2.42
N LEU A 250 3.30 -2.01 -1.71
CA LEU A 250 4.15 -2.66 -0.73
C LEU A 250 5.21 -3.55 -1.42
N THR A 251 6.43 -3.50 -0.90
CA THR A 251 7.58 -4.26 -1.38
C THR A 251 8.41 -4.83 -0.22
N ASP A 252 9.42 -5.64 -0.53
CA ASP A 252 10.31 -6.30 0.44
C ASP A 252 11.66 -5.57 0.61
N VAL A 253 11.73 -4.31 0.15
CA VAL A 253 12.89 -3.42 0.24
C VAL A 253 12.45 -2.03 0.68
N GLU A 254 13.38 -1.20 1.12
CA GLU A 254 13.06 0.13 1.68
C GLU A 254 12.39 1.05 0.65
N GLY A 255 12.81 0.97 -0.60
CA GLY A 255 12.31 1.77 -1.72
C GLY A 255 13.18 1.56 -2.96
N LEU A 256 13.20 2.55 -3.84
CA LEU A 256 14.06 2.61 -5.02
C LEU A 256 15.46 3.13 -4.66
N TYR A 257 16.49 2.42 -5.09
CA TYR A 257 17.89 2.84 -4.95
C TYR A 257 18.43 3.35 -6.28
N ALA A 258 19.13 4.49 -6.27
CA ALA A 258 19.78 5.03 -7.45
C ALA A 258 20.90 4.11 -7.98
N ALA A 259 21.58 3.42 -7.07
CA ALA A 259 22.67 2.52 -7.38
C ALA A 259 22.60 1.26 -6.51
N TRP A 260 21.80 0.26 -6.90
CA TRP A 260 21.79 -1.02 -6.20
C TRP A 260 23.15 -1.75 -6.35
N PRO A 261 23.76 -2.33 -5.28
CA PRO A 261 23.23 -2.56 -3.93
C PRO A 261 23.60 -1.53 -2.86
N ASP A 262 24.04 -0.31 -3.22
CA ASP A 262 24.34 0.75 -2.25
C ASP A 262 23.06 1.26 -1.57
N ARG A 263 22.89 0.86 -0.31
CA ARG A 263 21.73 1.21 0.52
C ARG A 263 21.70 2.68 0.95
N THR A 264 22.79 3.42 0.79
CA THR A 264 22.81 4.87 1.06
C THR A 264 22.20 5.68 -0.10
N SER A 265 21.98 5.03 -1.25
CA SER A 265 21.45 5.65 -2.46
C SER A 265 19.91 5.64 -2.55
N LEU A 266 19.20 5.54 -1.43
CA LEU A 266 17.73 5.51 -1.39
C LEU A 266 17.15 6.83 -1.92
N ILE A 267 16.30 6.72 -2.93
CA ILE A 267 15.57 7.85 -3.51
C ILE A 267 14.27 8.04 -2.73
N ARG A 268 14.13 9.18 -2.05
CA ARG A 268 12.89 9.51 -1.31
C ARG A 268 11.78 10.05 -2.19
N SER A 269 12.14 10.79 -3.24
CA SER A 269 11.21 11.33 -4.21
C SER A 269 11.84 11.34 -5.59
N ILE A 270 11.05 11.04 -6.62
CA ILE A 270 11.44 11.10 -8.03
C ILE A 270 10.25 11.56 -8.87
N ASP A 271 10.49 12.39 -9.88
CA ASP A 271 9.45 12.76 -10.85
C ASP A 271 9.30 11.69 -11.95
N ALA A 272 8.20 11.77 -12.69
CA ALA A 272 7.85 10.80 -13.71
C ALA A 272 8.87 10.72 -14.87
N ASP A 273 9.50 11.82 -15.28
CA ASP A 273 10.47 11.83 -16.39
C ASP A 273 11.77 11.17 -15.94
N SER A 274 12.29 11.58 -14.77
CA SER A 274 13.49 10.98 -14.18
C SER A 274 13.31 9.48 -13.94
N LEU A 275 12.14 9.04 -13.50
CA LEU A 275 11.85 7.63 -13.30
C LEU A 275 11.85 6.85 -14.62
N GLU A 276 11.26 7.42 -15.67
CA GLU A 276 11.20 6.81 -17.01
C GLU A 276 12.60 6.57 -17.58
N GLU A 277 13.53 7.50 -17.38
CA GLU A 277 14.94 7.34 -17.77
C GLU A 277 15.65 6.25 -16.97
N MET A 278 15.32 6.08 -15.69
CA MET A 278 15.94 5.08 -14.81
C MET A 278 15.44 3.65 -15.05
N LEU A 279 14.19 3.48 -15.51
CA LEU A 279 13.52 2.18 -15.64
C LEU A 279 14.36 1.08 -16.33
N PRO A 280 15.03 1.33 -17.48
CA PRO A 280 15.80 0.30 -18.18
C PRO A 280 16.98 -0.26 -17.37
N GLY A 281 17.48 0.49 -16.38
CA GLY A 281 18.62 0.11 -15.54
C GLY A 281 18.25 -0.58 -14.23
N LEU A 282 16.96 -0.76 -13.93
CA LEU A 282 16.52 -1.31 -12.65
C LEU A 282 16.57 -2.84 -12.61
N GLU A 283 16.70 -3.37 -11.39
CA GLU A 283 16.56 -4.80 -11.09
C GLU A 283 15.17 -5.33 -11.49
N SER A 284 15.14 -6.56 -12.02
CA SER A 284 13.94 -7.17 -12.62
C SER A 284 12.69 -7.19 -11.73
N GLY A 285 12.86 -7.29 -10.40
CA GLY A 285 11.74 -7.26 -9.44
C GLY A 285 11.21 -5.86 -9.13
N MET A 286 12.02 -4.82 -9.33
CA MET A 286 11.64 -3.42 -9.07
C MET A 286 10.97 -2.78 -10.28
N VAL A 287 11.38 -3.16 -11.50
CA VAL A 287 10.80 -2.71 -12.77
C VAL A 287 9.26 -2.70 -12.75
N PRO A 288 8.54 -3.81 -12.47
CA PRO A 288 7.07 -3.80 -12.54
C PRO A 288 6.41 -2.87 -11.51
N LYS A 289 7.05 -2.64 -10.35
CA LYS A 289 6.54 -1.74 -9.30
C LYS A 289 6.68 -0.29 -9.72
N MET A 290 7.86 0.07 -10.24
CA MET A 290 8.12 1.42 -10.70
C MET A 290 7.35 1.74 -12.00
N GLU A 291 7.23 0.78 -12.92
CA GLU A 291 6.36 0.93 -14.10
C GLU A 291 4.90 1.17 -13.71
N ALA A 292 4.39 0.44 -12.71
CA ALA A 292 3.05 0.66 -12.18
C ALA A 292 2.89 2.07 -11.59
N CYS A 293 3.85 2.54 -10.79
CA CYS A 293 3.84 3.90 -10.24
C CYS A 293 3.89 4.97 -11.34
N LEU A 294 4.79 4.81 -12.31
CA LEU A 294 4.91 5.71 -13.45
C LEU A 294 3.59 5.79 -14.24
N ARG A 295 3.00 4.64 -14.59
CA ARG A 295 1.71 4.59 -15.30
C ARG A 295 0.57 5.22 -14.51
N ALA A 296 0.52 5.02 -13.20
CA ALA A 296 -0.50 5.61 -12.34
C ALA A 296 -0.38 7.15 -12.35
N VAL A 297 0.82 7.66 -12.14
CA VAL A 297 1.09 9.11 -12.12
C VAL A 297 0.82 9.76 -13.47
N ARG A 298 1.31 9.18 -14.56
CA ARG A 298 1.00 9.64 -15.93
C ARG A 298 -0.49 9.54 -16.27
N GLY A 299 -1.21 8.61 -15.64
CA GLY A 299 -2.64 8.44 -15.74
C GLY A 299 -3.46 9.44 -14.91
N GLY A 300 -2.83 10.31 -14.13
CA GLY A 300 -3.49 11.34 -13.33
C GLY A 300 -3.61 11.03 -11.83
N VAL A 301 -3.05 9.92 -11.34
CA VAL A 301 -2.89 9.69 -9.89
C VAL A 301 -1.89 10.72 -9.35
N ARG A 302 -2.26 11.46 -8.31
CA ARG A 302 -1.44 12.60 -7.85
C ARG A 302 -0.09 12.19 -7.29
N GLN A 303 -0.02 11.04 -6.61
CA GLN A 303 1.23 10.51 -6.05
C GLN A 303 1.20 8.99 -6.03
N ALA A 304 2.29 8.34 -6.43
CA ALA A 304 2.47 6.90 -6.26
C ALA A 304 3.64 6.62 -5.34
N HIS A 305 3.56 5.56 -4.54
CA HIS A 305 4.50 5.28 -3.47
C HIS A 305 4.95 3.83 -3.52
N VAL A 306 6.24 3.58 -3.33
CA VAL A 306 6.81 2.25 -3.10
C VAL A 306 7.41 2.21 -1.72
N ILE A 307 6.84 1.37 -0.85
CA ILE A 307 7.15 1.37 0.59
C ILE A 307 7.50 -0.04 1.10
N ASP A 308 8.31 -0.11 2.17
CA ASP A 308 8.68 -1.38 2.80
C ASP A 308 7.52 -2.01 3.58
N GLY A 309 7.02 -3.14 3.10
CA GLY A 309 5.95 -3.88 3.76
C GLY A 309 6.43 -4.70 4.97
N ARG A 310 7.74 -4.76 5.23
CA ARG A 310 8.31 -5.46 6.40
C ARG A 310 8.31 -4.61 7.66
N GLN A 311 8.06 -3.32 7.52
CA GLN A 311 7.89 -2.42 8.65
C GLN A 311 6.42 -2.40 9.08
N PRO A 312 6.09 -2.78 10.33
CA PRO A 312 4.74 -2.65 10.85
C PRO A 312 4.27 -1.20 10.73
N HIS A 313 3.00 -1.01 10.37
CA HIS A 313 2.38 0.30 10.21
C HIS A 313 3.01 1.20 9.14
N SER A 314 3.69 0.62 8.13
CA SER A 314 4.32 1.39 7.05
C SER A 314 3.34 2.26 6.26
N LEU A 315 2.08 1.85 6.14
CA LEU A 315 1.04 2.67 5.51
C LEU A 315 0.73 3.93 6.32
N LEU A 316 0.66 3.84 7.64
CA LEU A 316 0.45 5.00 8.50
C LEU A 316 1.66 5.92 8.48
N LEU A 317 2.87 5.35 8.50
CA LEU A 317 4.10 6.12 8.41
C LEU A 317 4.17 6.90 7.09
N GLU A 318 3.78 6.30 5.97
CA GLU A 318 3.80 6.98 4.68
C GLU A 318 2.76 8.09 4.57
N ILE A 319 1.54 7.88 5.08
CA ILE A 319 0.46 8.87 4.90
C ILE A 319 0.47 9.98 5.95
N PHE A 320 0.85 9.68 7.20
CA PHE A 320 0.69 10.58 8.35
C PHE A 320 2.03 11.07 8.94
N THR A 321 3.12 11.05 8.17
CA THR A 321 4.40 11.63 8.59
C THR A 321 5.08 12.41 7.47
N ASN A 322 5.93 13.38 7.83
CA ASN A 322 6.65 14.21 6.87
C ASN A 322 7.93 13.55 6.33
N GLU A 323 8.50 12.57 7.05
CA GLU A 323 9.72 11.91 6.61
C GLU A 323 9.48 10.93 5.46
N GLY A 324 8.24 10.42 5.35
CA GLY A 324 7.85 9.36 4.42
C GLY A 324 8.60 8.05 4.67
N VAL A 325 8.09 6.95 4.15
CA VAL A 325 8.80 5.66 4.15
C VAL A 325 8.92 5.14 2.73
N GLY A 326 10.15 5.14 2.21
CA GLY A 326 10.46 4.61 0.88
C GLY A 326 10.54 5.69 -0.20
N THR A 327 9.91 5.45 -1.34
CA THR A 327 10.04 6.29 -2.54
C THR A 327 8.69 6.79 -3.03
N MET A 328 8.56 8.12 -3.10
CA MET A 328 7.44 8.81 -3.72
C MET A 328 7.73 9.12 -5.20
N VAL A 329 6.75 8.87 -6.06
CA VAL A 329 6.76 9.21 -7.48
C VAL A 329 5.72 10.32 -7.72
N LEU A 330 6.17 11.42 -8.33
CA LEU A 330 5.37 12.60 -8.58
C LEU A 330 5.20 12.89 -10.08
N PRO A 331 4.10 13.56 -10.49
CA PRO A 331 4.01 14.17 -11.80
C PRO A 331 5.15 15.19 -12.00
N VAL A 332 5.49 15.47 -13.25
CA VAL A 332 6.38 16.59 -13.58
C VAL A 332 5.68 17.89 -13.18
N ALA A 333 6.36 18.78 -12.46
CA ALA A 333 5.82 20.09 -12.16
C ALA A 333 5.71 20.90 -13.46
N ASP A 334 4.49 21.29 -13.83
CA ASP A 334 4.31 22.26 -14.92
C ASP A 334 4.98 23.57 -14.51
N GLY A 335 5.99 24.01 -15.25
CA GLY A 335 6.76 25.24 -15.00
C GLY A 335 5.98 26.56 -15.15
N THR A 336 4.67 26.56 -14.88
CA THR A 336 3.81 27.75 -14.89
C THR A 336 3.49 28.18 -13.47
N THR A 337 4.51 28.66 -12.76
CA THR A 337 4.26 29.66 -11.72
C THR A 337 3.84 30.94 -12.42
N GLU A 338 2.54 31.25 -12.43
CA GLU A 338 2.08 32.63 -12.59
C GLU A 338 2.76 33.46 -11.50
N VAL A 339 3.77 34.23 -11.90
CA VAL A 339 4.33 35.28 -11.06
C VAL A 339 3.21 36.32 -10.93
N ALA A 340 2.55 36.35 -9.79
CA ALA A 340 1.71 37.46 -9.42
C ALA A 340 2.58 38.73 -9.43
N GLU A 341 2.36 39.61 -10.41
CA GLU A 341 3.01 40.92 -10.42
C GLU A 341 2.62 41.67 -9.14
N PRO A 342 3.59 42.27 -8.42
CA PRO A 342 3.27 43.06 -7.25
C PRO A 342 2.48 44.29 -7.68
N SER A 343 1.29 44.46 -7.09
CA SER A 343 0.46 45.64 -7.24
C SER A 343 1.27 46.90 -6.90
N GLU A 344 1.40 47.81 -7.88
CA GLU A 344 1.87 49.17 -7.64
C GLU A 344 0.93 49.83 -6.62
N ASN A 345 1.45 50.15 -5.44
CA ASN A 345 0.75 51.03 -4.50
C ASN A 345 0.80 52.45 -5.08
N GLU A 346 -0.36 52.96 -5.47
CA GLU A 346 -0.58 54.39 -5.63
C GLU A 346 -0.34 55.08 -4.28
N GLU A 347 0.70 55.90 -4.21
CA GLU A 347 0.83 56.98 -3.23
C GLU A 347 -0.29 57.99 -3.53
N ASP A 348 -1.29 58.07 -2.66
CA ASP A 348 -2.26 59.16 -2.70
C ASP A 348 -1.96 60.13 -1.53
N ASP A 349 -1.48 61.31 -1.93
CA ASP A 349 -1.32 62.53 -1.16
C ASP A 349 -2.68 63.02 -0.61
N ALA A 350 -2.78 63.23 0.72
CA ALA A 350 -3.61 64.28 1.35
C ALA A 350 -3.39 64.39 2.87
#